data_AF-A0A349WCK0-F1
#
_entry.id   AF-A0A349WCK0-F1
#
_cell.length_a   1.000
_cell.length_b   1.000
_cell.length_c   1.000
_cell.angle_alpha   90.00
_cell.angle_beta   90.00
_cell.angle_gamma   90.00
#
_symmetry.space_group_name_H-M   'P 1'
#
loop_
_entity.id
_entity.type
_entity.pdbx_description
1 polymer ?
#
loop_
_entity_poly.entity_id
_entity_poly.type
_entity_poly.pdbx_seq_one_letter_code
_entity_poly.pdbx_strand_id
1 'polypeptide(L)'
;MKQLQALLQWLFLRAEGLFNSAFGDRINPFYHLGAITFFLFWVVGGTGLYVYIFFETGLREAYSSVVSLSQDQWYAGGIMRSIHRYASDAMVLTMMLHMLRYFAFNLYHGFRWFSWVTGVMLIWMVYASGINGYMLPWDQLAQYVTLATFEWLDWLPTFGGTLMRNFVYSAHVGDRFFTLLSFMHLGIPLVLLMVMWIHVQRVPKARTTPPRPIVIGILLSMLVLSLVAPVQSQGGASDLSTAVTSVELDWFYLALFPLLTEWPLGRVWALVVGGSVLLCLLPWWPPKFRRGDKQKHLLVVHGEAGTSTEFSVREGETILDAGLREGLALPYECRNGGCGLCLCSVEHGSVEHRPYQRSALPDALKAQGKALMCCAVPKGDVVIEV
;
A
#
# COMPACT_ATOMS: atom_id res chain seq x y z
N MET A 1 11.71 2.15 -19.51
CA MET A 1 10.49 2.57 -18.78
C MET A 1 9.20 2.36 -19.57
N LYS A 2 9.01 2.96 -20.76
CA LYS A 2 7.74 2.84 -21.52
C LYS A 2 7.31 1.39 -21.84
N GLN A 3 8.24 0.54 -22.28
CA GLN A 3 7.95 -0.88 -22.55
C GLN A 3 7.53 -1.64 -21.29
N LEU A 4 8.22 -1.40 -20.16
CA LEU A 4 7.86 -1.98 -18.86
C LEU A 4 6.46 -1.52 -18.42
N GLN A 5 6.15 -0.23 -18.53
CA GLN A 5 4.81 0.27 -18.21
C GLN A 5 3.74 -0.33 -19.11
N ALA A 6 3.99 -0.49 -20.41
CA ALA A 6 3.06 -1.13 -21.34
C ALA A 6 2.80 -2.61 -20.98
N LEU A 7 3.86 -3.36 -20.62
CA LEU A 7 3.73 -4.74 -20.14
C LEU A 7 2.91 -4.80 -18.85
N LEU A 8 3.22 -3.94 -17.87
CA LEU A 8 2.50 -3.89 -16.61
C LEU A 8 1.03 -3.49 -16.79
N GLN A 9 0.73 -2.51 -17.65
CA GLN A 9 -0.64 -2.13 -17.99
C GLN A 9 -1.39 -3.32 -18.59
N TRP A 10 -0.78 -4.04 -19.52
CA TRP A 10 -1.37 -5.23 -20.11
C TRP A 10 -1.67 -6.32 -19.06
N LEU A 11 -0.71 -6.59 -18.17
CA LEU A 11 -0.89 -7.54 -17.07
C LEU A 11 -2.03 -7.14 -16.13
N PHE A 12 -2.07 -5.87 -15.71
CA PHE A 12 -3.14 -5.36 -14.85
C PHE A 12 -4.50 -5.48 -15.53
N LEU A 13 -4.62 -5.05 -16.80
CA LEU A 13 -5.89 -5.15 -17.52
C LEU A 13 -6.33 -6.61 -17.69
N ARG A 14 -5.40 -7.55 -17.87
CA ARG A 14 -5.72 -8.98 -17.96
C ARG A 14 -6.19 -9.54 -16.62
N ALA A 15 -5.48 -9.23 -15.54
CA ALA A 15 -5.85 -9.65 -14.19
C ALA A 15 -7.21 -9.08 -13.77
N GLU A 16 -7.43 -7.79 -14.01
CA GLU A 16 -8.71 -7.13 -13.78
C GLU A 16 -9.84 -7.73 -14.61
N GLY A 17 -9.60 -8.07 -15.88
CA GLY A 17 -10.60 -8.71 -16.72
C GLY A 17 -11.05 -10.07 -16.15
N LEU A 18 -10.10 -10.86 -15.64
CA LEU A 18 -10.41 -12.13 -14.95
C LEU A 18 -11.24 -11.89 -13.68
N PHE A 19 -10.85 -10.91 -12.86
CA PHE A 19 -11.59 -10.58 -11.64
C PHE A 19 -12.95 -9.92 -11.93
N ASN A 20 -13.08 -9.16 -13.02
CA ASN A 20 -14.37 -8.65 -13.48
C ASN A 20 -15.30 -9.82 -13.85
N SER A 21 -14.80 -10.89 -14.47
CA SER A 21 -15.62 -12.06 -14.76
C SER A 21 -16.05 -12.81 -13.50
N ALA A 22 -15.22 -12.85 -12.46
CA ALA A 22 -15.53 -13.55 -11.21
C ALA A 22 -16.41 -12.74 -10.23
N PHE A 23 -16.16 -11.44 -10.13
CA PHE A 23 -16.78 -10.57 -9.12
C PHE A 23 -17.72 -9.52 -9.74
N GLY A 24 -17.65 -9.28 -11.03
CA GLY A 24 -18.32 -8.15 -11.70
C GLY A 24 -17.52 -6.85 -11.61
N ASP A 25 -17.90 -5.87 -12.42
CA ASP A 25 -17.12 -4.65 -12.65
C ASP A 25 -17.06 -3.70 -11.44
N ARG A 26 -18.04 -3.76 -10.52
CA ARG A 26 -18.11 -2.83 -9.37
C ARG A 26 -17.36 -3.32 -8.14
N ILE A 27 -17.38 -4.63 -7.87
CA ILE A 27 -16.81 -5.22 -6.66
C ILE A 27 -15.47 -5.93 -6.92
N ASN A 28 -14.83 -5.68 -8.06
CA ASN A 28 -13.48 -6.15 -8.32
C ASN A 28 -12.47 -5.50 -7.34
N PRO A 29 -11.75 -6.30 -6.51
CA PRO A 29 -10.77 -5.81 -5.53
C PRO A 29 -9.66 -4.93 -6.11
N PHE A 30 -9.23 -5.14 -7.37
CA PHE A 30 -8.19 -4.33 -8.00
C PHE A 30 -8.57 -2.84 -8.13
N TYR A 31 -9.86 -2.53 -8.14
CA TYR A 31 -10.33 -1.15 -8.17
C TYR A 31 -10.34 -0.47 -6.79
N HIS A 32 -10.22 -1.26 -5.72
CA HIS A 32 -10.33 -0.80 -4.33
C HIS A 32 -9.03 -0.97 -3.54
N LEU A 33 -7.88 -1.21 -4.19
CA LEU A 33 -6.60 -1.51 -3.53
C LEU A 33 -6.25 -0.55 -2.40
N GLY A 34 -6.32 0.77 -2.63
CA GLY A 34 -6.00 1.76 -1.60
C GLY A 34 -6.99 1.75 -0.41
N ALA A 35 -8.28 1.53 -0.68
CA ALA A 35 -9.30 1.38 0.36
C ALA A 35 -9.11 0.08 1.15
N ILE A 36 -8.73 -1.01 0.47
CA ILE A 36 -8.41 -2.28 1.10
C ILE A 36 -7.19 -2.13 2.03
N THR A 37 -6.10 -1.51 1.56
CA THR A 37 -4.91 -1.25 2.38
C THR A 37 -5.25 -0.42 3.63
N PHE A 38 -6.08 0.63 3.49
CA PHE A 38 -6.51 1.44 4.62
C PHE A 38 -7.40 0.65 5.59
N PHE A 39 -8.34 -0.14 5.07
CA PHE A 39 -9.16 -1.01 5.90
C PHE A 39 -8.32 -2.05 6.66
N LEU A 40 -7.33 -2.66 6.01
CA LEU A 40 -6.41 -3.62 6.64
C LEU A 40 -5.59 -2.99 7.76
N PHE A 41 -5.22 -1.71 7.66
CA PHE A 41 -4.60 -1.00 8.79
C PHE A 41 -5.48 -1.04 10.04
N TRP A 42 -6.81 -0.84 9.91
CA TRP A 42 -7.71 -0.94 11.05
C TRP A 42 -7.84 -2.37 11.59
N VAL A 43 -7.80 -3.37 10.70
CA VAL A 43 -7.78 -4.79 11.12
C VAL A 43 -6.51 -5.10 11.90
N VAL A 44 -5.34 -4.70 11.39
CA VAL A 44 -4.03 -4.87 12.07
C VAL A 44 -4.04 -4.13 13.41
N GLY A 45 -4.53 -2.88 13.46
CA GLY A 45 -4.59 -2.09 14.69
C GLY A 45 -5.53 -2.70 15.75
N GLY A 46 -6.73 -3.14 15.34
CA GLY A 46 -7.70 -3.74 16.26
C GLY A 46 -7.23 -5.09 16.81
N THR A 47 -6.71 -5.96 15.93
CA THR A 47 -6.14 -7.26 16.35
C THR A 47 -4.84 -7.10 17.13
N GLY A 48 -4.01 -6.11 16.80
CA GLY A 48 -2.77 -5.81 17.49
C GLY A 48 -3.02 -5.30 18.91
N LEU A 49 -4.02 -4.43 19.10
CA LEU A 49 -4.45 -4.00 20.42
C LEU A 49 -4.92 -5.18 21.28
N TYR A 50 -5.67 -6.13 20.69
CA TYR A 50 -6.06 -7.35 21.38
C TYR A 50 -4.85 -8.17 21.82
N VAL A 51 -3.92 -8.46 20.90
CA VAL A 51 -2.69 -9.20 21.20
C VAL A 51 -1.87 -8.50 22.28
N TYR A 52 -1.77 -7.17 22.22
CA TYR A 52 -1.04 -6.36 23.19
C TYR A 52 -1.58 -6.48 24.62
N ILE A 53 -2.91 -6.58 24.82
CA ILE A 53 -3.52 -6.72 26.15
C ILE A 53 -3.00 -7.96 26.89
N PHE A 54 -2.68 -9.03 26.16
CA PHE A 54 -2.20 -10.29 26.72
C PHE A 54 -0.68 -10.48 26.55
N PHE A 55 0.02 -9.51 25.96
CA PHE A 55 1.46 -9.59 25.74
C PHE A 55 2.24 -9.03 26.93
N GLU A 56 3.18 -9.82 27.45
CA GLU A 56 4.06 -9.39 28.54
C GLU A 56 5.37 -8.83 27.99
N THR A 57 5.73 -7.61 28.40
CA THR A 57 6.90 -6.85 27.87
C THR A 57 8.22 -7.16 28.60
N GLY A 58 8.35 -8.36 29.17
CA GLY A 58 9.56 -8.83 29.87
C GLY A 58 10.41 -9.77 29.01
N LEU A 59 11.73 -9.78 29.21
CA LEU A 59 12.65 -10.65 28.45
C LEU A 59 12.31 -12.14 28.62
N ARG A 60 11.91 -12.54 29.84
CA ARG A 60 11.66 -13.95 30.17
C ARG A 60 10.23 -14.36 29.78
N GLU A 61 9.31 -13.41 29.82
CA GLU A 61 7.87 -13.65 29.68
C GLU A 61 7.36 -13.43 28.25
N ALA A 62 8.02 -12.62 27.42
CA ALA A 62 7.56 -12.28 26.07
C ALA A 62 7.24 -13.52 25.23
N TYR A 63 8.17 -14.47 25.14
CA TYR A 63 7.97 -15.70 24.37
C TYR A 63 6.83 -16.56 24.95
N SER A 64 6.83 -16.80 26.27
CA SER A 64 5.79 -17.60 26.91
C SER A 64 4.39 -16.98 26.80
N SER A 65 4.27 -15.66 26.84
CA SER A 65 2.99 -14.97 26.71
C SER A 65 2.38 -15.17 25.31
N VAL A 66 3.21 -15.13 24.26
CA VAL A 66 2.77 -15.38 22.87
C VAL A 66 2.40 -16.84 22.66
N VAL A 67 3.15 -17.78 23.27
CA VAL A 67 2.84 -19.21 23.20
C VAL A 67 1.51 -19.50 23.93
N SER A 68 1.32 -18.98 25.14
CA SER A 68 0.07 -19.14 25.90
C SER A 68 -1.12 -18.55 25.13
N LEU A 69 -0.96 -17.38 24.53
CA LEU A 69 -1.99 -16.78 23.66
C LEU A 69 -2.39 -17.71 22.50
N SER A 70 -1.43 -18.42 21.93
CA SER A 70 -1.63 -19.29 20.77
C SER A 70 -2.15 -20.69 21.15
N GLN A 71 -1.79 -21.21 22.32
CA GLN A 71 -2.11 -22.57 22.76
C GLN A 71 -3.29 -22.59 23.76
N ASP A 72 -3.23 -21.80 24.83
CA ASP A 72 -4.24 -21.80 25.89
C ASP A 72 -5.49 -21.02 25.48
N GLN A 73 -5.28 -19.93 24.72
CA GLN A 73 -6.36 -19.10 24.16
C GLN A 73 -6.49 -19.26 22.65
N TRP A 74 -6.23 -20.46 22.11
CA TRP A 74 -6.20 -20.71 20.65
C TRP A 74 -7.44 -20.18 19.90
N TYR A 75 -8.62 -20.27 20.52
CA TYR A 75 -9.92 -19.87 19.94
C TYR A 75 -10.08 -18.37 19.74
N ALA A 76 -9.35 -17.53 20.48
CA ALA A 76 -9.44 -16.08 20.39
C ALA A 76 -8.06 -15.45 20.21
N GLY A 77 -7.13 -15.71 21.14
CA GLY A 77 -5.74 -15.28 21.05
C GLY A 77 -5.02 -15.81 19.82
N GLY A 78 -5.11 -17.12 19.56
CA GLY A 78 -4.50 -17.75 18.38
C GLY A 78 -5.07 -17.21 17.07
N ILE A 79 -6.40 -17.04 16.99
CA ILE A 79 -7.08 -16.43 15.84
C ILE A 79 -6.65 -14.97 15.67
N MET A 80 -6.69 -14.14 16.72
CA MET A 80 -6.35 -12.72 16.65
C MET A 80 -4.89 -12.51 16.27
N ARG A 81 -3.96 -13.31 16.81
CA ARG A 81 -2.54 -13.29 16.41
C ARG A 81 -2.37 -13.64 14.93
N SER A 82 -3.07 -14.66 14.46
CA SER A 82 -3.00 -15.08 13.06
C SER A 82 -3.62 -14.03 12.12
N ILE A 83 -4.77 -13.46 12.46
CA ILE A 83 -5.38 -12.37 11.69
C ILE A 83 -4.47 -11.14 11.71
N HIS A 84 -3.86 -10.78 12.84
CA HIS A 84 -2.93 -9.65 12.91
C HIS A 84 -1.77 -9.82 11.91
N ARG A 85 -1.16 -11.01 11.88
CA ARG A 85 -0.08 -11.38 10.96
C ARG A 85 -0.55 -11.36 9.49
N TYR A 86 -1.65 -12.04 9.16
CA TYR A 86 -2.16 -12.12 7.79
C TYR A 86 -2.71 -10.79 7.27
N ALA A 87 -3.33 -9.98 8.12
CA ALA A 87 -3.77 -8.65 7.77
C ALA A 87 -2.57 -7.73 7.45
N SER A 88 -1.47 -7.88 8.19
CA SER A 88 -0.21 -7.17 7.91
C SER A 88 0.39 -7.58 6.56
N ASP A 89 0.40 -8.87 6.22
CA ASP A 89 0.83 -9.35 4.90
C ASP A 89 -0.05 -8.85 3.76
N ALA A 90 -1.37 -8.96 3.93
CA ALA A 90 -2.33 -8.46 2.97
C ALA A 90 -2.19 -6.93 2.79
N MET A 91 -1.85 -6.20 3.86
CA MET A 91 -1.60 -4.76 3.79
C MET A 91 -0.37 -4.47 2.93
N VAL A 92 0.74 -5.17 3.13
CA VAL A 92 1.95 -5.03 2.30
C VAL A 92 1.65 -5.39 0.84
N LEU A 93 0.99 -6.52 0.59
CA LEU A 93 0.63 -6.96 -0.77
C LEU A 93 -0.23 -5.92 -1.50
N THR A 94 -1.30 -5.47 -0.86
CA THR A 94 -2.25 -4.51 -1.48
C THR A 94 -1.62 -3.14 -1.64
N MET A 95 -0.76 -2.71 -0.71
CA MET A 95 0.04 -1.48 -0.82
C MET A 95 1.01 -1.54 -2.01
N MET A 96 1.72 -2.66 -2.19
CA MET A 96 2.63 -2.86 -3.33
C MET A 96 1.86 -2.87 -4.66
N LEU A 97 0.74 -3.59 -4.73
CA LEU A 97 -0.13 -3.59 -5.91
C LEU A 97 -0.70 -2.19 -6.21
N HIS A 98 -1.07 -1.43 -5.17
CA HIS A 98 -1.55 -0.07 -5.30
C HIS A 98 -0.48 0.85 -5.91
N MET A 99 0.75 0.83 -5.38
CA MET A 99 1.87 1.59 -5.92
C MET A 99 2.20 1.17 -7.36
N LEU A 100 2.35 -0.14 -7.61
CA LEU A 100 2.71 -0.69 -8.91
C LEU A 100 1.68 -0.35 -9.98
N ARG A 101 0.39 -0.35 -9.62
CA ARG A 101 -0.68 0.10 -10.50
C ARG A 101 -0.48 1.55 -10.91
N TYR A 102 -0.33 2.46 -9.94
CA TYR A 102 -0.17 3.87 -10.24
C TYR A 102 1.08 4.13 -11.09
N PHE A 103 2.16 3.37 -10.87
CA PHE A 103 3.32 3.36 -11.74
C PHE A 103 2.99 2.89 -13.17
N ALA A 104 2.30 1.76 -13.30
CA ALA A 104 1.94 1.17 -14.59
C ALA A 104 1.11 2.13 -15.44
N PHE A 105 0.07 2.73 -14.88
CA PHE A 105 -0.83 3.66 -15.58
C PHE A 105 -0.33 5.11 -15.65
N ASN A 106 0.93 5.36 -15.23
CA ASN A 106 1.56 6.67 -15.25
C ASN A 106 0.79 7.75 -14.44
N LEU A 107 0.20 7.34 -13.31
CA LEU A 107 -0.70 8.13 -12.47
C LEU A 107 -0.01 8.83 -11.29
N TYR A 108 1.27 9.18 -11.42
CA TYR A 108 2.08 9.75 -10.32
C TYR A 108 2.66 11.15 -10.61
N HIS A 109 2.38 11.70 -11.79
CA HIS A 109 2.80 13.06 -12.17
C HIS A 109 1.76 14.13 -11.82
N GLY A 110 2.13 15.40 -12.01
CA GLY A 110 1.21 16.53 -11.88
C GLY A 110 0.67 16.65 -10.46
N PHE A 111 -0.64 16.84 -10.29
CA PHE A 111 -1.24 16.99 -8.95
C PHE A 111 -1.02 15.78 -8.01
N ARG A 112 -0.75 14.59 -8.57
CA ARG A 112 -0.61 13.33 -7.82
C ARG A 112 0.79 13.08 -7.25
N TRP A 113 1.79 13.92 -7.57
CA TRP A 113 3.16 13.74 -7.06
C TRP A 113 3.19 13.70 -5.53
N PHE A 114 2.36 14.51 -4.89
CA PHE A 114 2.30 14.62 -3.42
C PHE A 114 1.83 13.30 -2.78
N SER A 115 0.76 12.71 -3.31
CA SER A 115 0.30 11.40 -2.85
C SER A 115 1.33 10.31 -3.14
N TRP A 116 2.04 10.38 -4.26
CA TRP A 116 3.12 9.43 -4.55
C TRP A 116 4.25 9.46 -3.52
N VAL A 117 4.80 10.64 -3.22
CA VAL A 117 5.92 10.78 -2.26
C VAL A 117 5.51 10.40 -0.85
N THR A 118 4.33 10.84 -0.39
CA THR A 118 3.79 10.40 0.90
C THR A 118 3.51 8.90 0.93
N GLY A 119 3.14 8.29 -0.20
CA GLY A 119 3.01 6.83 -0.35
C GLY A 119 4.35 6.09 -0.19
N VAL A 120 5.44 6.60 -0.77
CA VAL A 120 6.79 6.03 -0.56
C VAL A 120 7.20 6.10 0.91
N MET A 121 6.89 7.20 1.59
CA MET A 121 7.11 7.31 3.05
C MET A 121 6.30 6.27 3.83
N LEU A 122 5.02 6.06 3.49
CA LEU A 122 4.17 5.06 4.14
C LEU A 122 4.70 3.64 3.99
N ILE A 123 5.26 3.29 2.81
CA ILE A 123 5.88 1.98 2.58
C ILE A 123 6.97 1.70 3.62
N TRP A 124 7.84 2.68 3.88
CA TRP A 124 8.91 2.54 4.86
C TRP A 124 8.40 2.47 6.30
N MET A 125 7.33 3.19 6.62
CA MET A 125 6.73 3.12 7.96
C MET A 125 6.06 1.77 8.22
N VAL A 126 5.33 1.22 7.23
CA VAL A 126 4.76 -0.14 7.30
C VAL A 126 5.91 -1.14 7.46
N TYR A 127 6.96 -1.03 6.64
CA TYR A 127 8.12 -1.92 6.70
C TYR A 127 8.78 -1.89 8.08
N ALA A 128 9.12 -0.70 8.59
CA ALA A 128 9.73 -0.53 9.91
C ALA A 128 8.85 -1.08 11.03
N SER A 129 7.54 -0.78 11.01
CA SER A 129 6.58 -1.29 12.00
C SER A 129 6.48 -2.81 11.95
N GLY A 130 6.46 -3.41 10.75
CA GLY A 130 6.36 -4.85 10.57
C GLY A 130 7.62 -5.57 11.04
N ILE A 131 8.82 -5.11 10.63
CA ILE A 131 10.10 -5.65 11.12
C ILE A 131 10.18 -5.57 12.64
N ASN A 132 9.79 -4.45 13.23
CA ASN A 132 9.73 -4.30 14.69
C ASN A 132 8.70 -5.26 15.33
N GLY A 133 7.58 -5.55 14.67
CA GLY A 133 6.61 -6.55 15.11
C GLY A 133 7.18 -7.98 15.15
N TYR A 134 8.03 -8.36 14.19
CA TYR A 134 8.74 -9.65 14.22
C TYR A 134 9.73 -9.79 15.38
N MET A 135 10.19 -8.68 15.96
CA MET A 135 11.10 -8.71 17.11
C MET A 135 10.37 -9.01 18.43
N LEU A 136 9.05 -8.81 18.51
CA LEU A 136 8.30 -8.90 19.77
C LEU A 136 8.12 -10.32 20.32
N PRO A 137 7.80 -11.36 19.51
CA PRO A 137 7.56 -12.71 20.02
C PRO A 137 8.78 -13.38 20.68
N TRP A 138 9.98 -12.87 20.43
CA TRP A 138 11.24 -13.35 20.99
C TRP A 138 11.52 -14.85 20.80
N ASP A 139 11.15 -15.35 19.63
CA ASP A 139 11.51 -16.68 19.15
C ASP A 139 12.83 -16.64 18.35
N GLN A 140 13.28 -17.76 17.77
CA GLN A 140 14.53 -17.77 16.99
C GLN A 140 14.44 -16.88 15.74
N LEU A 141 13.25 -16.74 15.14
CA LEU A 141 13.06 -15.79 14.04
C LEU A 141 13.23 -14.35 14.52
N ALA A 142 12.66 -13.99 15.66
CA ALA A 142 12.83 -12.68 16.27
C ALA A 142 14.31 -12.39 16.57
N GLN A 143 15.07 -13.37 17.07
CA GLN A 143 16.51 -13.24 17.29
C GLN A 143 17.26 -12.94 15.99
N TYR A 144 17.02 -13.73 14.94
CA TYR A 144 17.62 -13.52 13.63
C TYR A 144 17.28 -12.13 13.07
N VAL A 145 15.99 -11.75 13.10
CA VAL A 145 15.52 -10.47 12.58
C VAL A 145 16.11 -9.30 13.36
N THR A 146 16.16 -9.40 14.68
CA THR A 146 16.72 -8.39 15.57
C THR A 146 18.21 -8.17 15.27
N LEU A 147 19.00 -9.24 15.31
CA LEU A 147 20.45 -9.16 15.06
C LEU A 147 20.75 -8.62 13.66
N ALA A 148 20.14 -9.17 12.61
CA ALA A 148 20.38 -8.71 11.25
C ALA A 148 19.96 -7.23 11.04
N THR A 149 18.85 -6.79 11.65
CA THR A 149 18.42 -5.39 11.56
C THR A 149 19.40 -4.44 12.25
N PHE A 150 19.79 -4.76 13.49
CA PHE A 150 20.70 -3.90 14.24
C PHE A 150 22.12 -3.89 13.66
N GLU A 151 22.57 -5.00 13.07
CA GLU A 151 23.86 -5.07 12.35
C GLU A 151 23.83 -4.16 11.12
N TRP A 152 22.73 -4.23 10.37
CA TRP A 152 22.55 -3.42 9.18
C TRP A 152 22.50 -1.92 9.51
N LEU A 153 21.82 -1.54 10.59
CA LEU A 153 21.80 -0.16 11.09
C LEU A 153 23.17 0.29 11.59
N ASP A 154 23.91 -0.54 12.34
CA ASP A 154 25.23 -0.21 12.89
C ASP A 154 26.31 0.01 11.82
N TRP A 155 26.08 -0.45 10.58
CA TRP A 155 26.93 -0.11 9.45
C TRP A 155 26.97 1.40 9.17
N LEU A 156 25.93 2.15 9.55
CA LEU A 156 25.91 3.59 9.38
C LEU A 156 26.86 4.27 10.39
N PRO A 157 27.68 5.25 9.95
CA PRO A 157 28.67 5.91 10.81
C PRO A 157 28.07 6.54 12.08
N THR A 158 26.81 6.94 12.04
CA THR A 158 26.09 7.57 13.17
C THR A 158 26.03 6.70 14.41
N PHE A 159 25.94 5.36 14.26
CA PHE A 159 25.77 4.46 15.40
C PHE A 159 27.08 3.87 15.91
N GLY A 160 28.12 3.77 15.07
CA GLY A 160 29.47 3.43 15.51
C GLY A 160 29.57 2.14 16.34
N GLY A 161 28.78 1.11 16.00
CA GLY A 161 28.75 -0.18 16.71
C GLY A 161 28.01 -0.15 18.06
N THR A 162 27.28 0.92 18.39
CA THR A 162 26.56 1.03 19.67
C THR A 162 25.36 0.10 19.75
N LEU A 163 24.66 -0.17 18.64
CA LEU A 163 23.42 -0.95 18.68
C LEU A 163 23.72 -2.44 18.88
N MET A 164 24.66 -2.99 18.12
CA MET A 164 25.04 -4.40 18.14
C MET A 164 25.73 -4.81 19.43
N ARG A 165 26.49 -3.90 20.07
CA ARG A 165 27.11 -4.16 21.38
C ARG A 165 26.11 -4.58 22.45
N ASN A 166 24.86 -4.11 22.37
CA ASN A 166 23.81 -4.50 23.32
C ASN A 166 23.37 -5.96 23.17
N PHE A 167 23.70 -6.62 22.06
CA PHE A 167 23.32 -8.01 21.78
C PHE A 167 24.48 -9.00 21.92
N VAL A 168 25.70 -8.52 22.18
CA VAL A 168 26.89 -9.38 22.39
C VAL A 168 26.78 -10.20 23.68
N TYR A 169 26.19 -9.60 24.73
CA TYR A 169 25.95 -10.28 26.00
C TYR A 169 24.47 -10.24 26.34
N SER A 170 23.92 -11.39 26.70
CA SER A 170 22.51 -11.51 27.11
C SER A 170 22.15 -10.61 28.29
N ALA A 171 23.12 -10.29 29.17
CA ALA A 171 22.93 -9.38 30.29
C ALA A 171 22.61 -7.92 29.89
N HIS A 172 22.86 -7.53 28.63
CA HIS A 172 22.55 -6.18 28.13
C HIS A 172 21.16 -6.08 27.49
N VAL A 173 20.56 -7.22 27.11
CA VAL A 173 19.17 -7.27 26.67
C VAL A 173 18.30 -7.49 27.91
N GLY A 174 17.36 -6.59 28.17
CA GLY A 174 16.48 -6.66 29.34
C GLY A 174 15.13 -6.00 29.08
N ASP A 175 14.26 -5.97 30.07
CA ASP A 175 12.86 -5.55 29.92
C ASP A 175 12.67 -4.15 29.32
N ARG A 176 13.64 -3.24 29.52
CA ARG A 176 13.65 -1.91 28.89
C ARG A 176 13.71 -1.98 27.37
N PHE A 177 14.45 -2.94 26.81
CA PHE A 177 14.53 -3.15 25.36
C PHE A 177 13.17 -3.58 24.80
N PHE A 178 12.48 -4.52 25.45
CA PHE A 178 11.14 -4.95 25.05
C PHE A 178 10.08 -3.88 25.21
N THR A 179 10.16 -3.11 26.29
CA THR A 179 9.30 -1.94 26.49
C THR A 179 9.50 -0.95 25.34
N LEU A 180 10.75 -0.70 24.92
CA LEU A 180 11.06 0.16 23.77
C LEU A 180 10.53 -0.44 22.46
N LEU A 181 10.75 -1.73 22.20
CA LEU A 181 10.22 -2.40 20.99
C LEU A 181 8.70 -2.31 20.92
N SER A 182 8.01 -2.54 22.03
CA SER A 182 6.55 -2.45 22.12
C SER A 182 6.09 -1.00 21.93
N PHE A 183 6.75 -0.03 22.56
CA PHE A 183 6.46 1.39 22.38
C PHE A 183 6.63 1.83 20.93
N MET A 184 7.71 1.39 20.25
CA MET A 184 7.91 1.67 18.82
C MET A 184 6.82 1.02 17.97
N HIS A 185 6.42 -0.22 18.28
CA HIS A 185 5.40 -0.93 17.51
C HIS A 185 4.01 -0.33 17.66
N LEU A 186 3.71 0.30 18.80
CA LEU A 186 2.49 1.06 19.01
C LEU A 186 2.60 2.48 18.44
N GLY A 187 3.75 3.12 18.57
CA GLY A 187 3.99 4.50 18.17
C GLY A 187 4.07 4.70 16.66
N ILE A 188 4.78 3.83 15.93
CA ILE A 188 4.95 3.95 14.47
C ILE A 188 3.59 3.92 13.75
N PRO A 189 2.65 2.99 14.06
CA PRO A 189 1.31 2.99 13.47
C PRO A 189 0.49 4.26 13.71
N LEU A 190 0.68 4.96 14.84
CA LEU A 190 -0.01 6.22 15.10
C LEU A 190 0.49 7.34 14.17
N VAL A 191 1.80 7.43 13.98
CA VAL A 191 2.38 8.35 12.99
C VAL A 191 1.98 7.93 11.58
N LEU A 192 1.93 6.62 11.31
CA LEU A 192 1.50 6.05 10.03
C LEU A 192 0.07 6.47 9.72
N LEU A 193 -0.86 6.40 10.69
CA LEU A 193 -2.24 6.87 10.54
C LEU A 193 -2.30 8.36 10.19
N MET A 194 -1.49 9.20 10.84
CA MET A 194 -1.38 10.62 10.51
C MET A 194 -0.92 10.84 9.05
N VAL A 195 0.11 10.12 8.61
CA VAL A 195 0.64 10.23 7.24
C VAL A 195 -0.34 9.65 6.22
N MET A 196 -1.08 8.59 6.56
CA MET A 196 -2.16 8.04 5.71
C MET A 196 -3.27 9.07 5.51
N TRP A 197 -3.65 9.80 6.57
CA TRP A 197 -4.59 10.90 6.46
C TRP A 197 -4.07 11.98 5.51
N ILE A 198 -2.81 12.41 5.65
CA ILE A 198 -2.15 13.36 4.73
C ILE A 198 -2.16 12.84 3.28
N HIS A 199 -1.85 11.55 3.09
CA HIS A 199 -1.75 10.90 1.78
C HIS A 199 -3.07 10.96 1.00
N VAL A 200 -4.21 10.81 1.70
CA VAL A 200 -5.55 10.81 1.09
C VAL A 200 -6.17 12.21 0.94
N GLN A 201 -5.65 13.24 1.62
CA GLN A 201 -6.23 14.59 1.56
C GLN A 201 -6.36 15.16 0.14
N ARG A 202 -5.38 14.89 -0.72
CA ARG A 202 -5.38 15.34 -2.12
C ARG A 202 -6.03 14.36 -3.07
N VAL A 203 -6.76 13.36 -2.57
CA VAL A 203 -7.51 12.41 -3.37
C VAL A 203 -9.00 12.73 -3.25
N PRO A 204 -9.62 13.34 -4.28
CA PRO A 204 -11.04 13.64 -4.26
C PRO A 204 -11.90 12.40 -3.99
N LYS A 205 -12.86 12.54 -3.05
CA LYS A 205 -13.74 11.48 -2.51
C LYS A 205 -12.99 10.17 -2.21
N ALA A 206 -11.83 10.26 -1.57
CA ALA A 206 -11.10 9.08 -1.11
C ALA A 206 -11.98 8.21 -0.20
N ARG A 207 -12.21 6.95 -0.60
CA ARG A 207 -12.84 5.95 0.27
C ARG A 207 -11.75 5.19 1.01
N THR A 208 -11.88 5.10 2.33
CA THR A 208 -10.96 4.37 3.21
C THR A 208 -11.46 2.97 3.56
N THR A 209 -12.70 2.64 3.20
CA THR A 209 -13.31 1.32 3.42
C THR A 209 -13.86 0.81 2.08
N PRO A 210 -13.51 -0.41 1.66
CA PRO A 210 -14.03 -0.98 0.42
C PRO A 210 -15.52 -1.38 0.58
N PRO A 211 -16.22 -1.70 -0.52
CA PRO A 211 -17.59 -2.22 -0.47
C PRO A 211 -17.74 -3.43 0.47
N ARG A 212 -18.90 -3.55 1.13
CA ARG A 212 -19.19 -4.61 2.12
C ARG A 212 -18.88 -6.03 1.64
N PRO A 213 -19.17 -6.44 0.40
CA PRO A 213 -18.81 -7.78 -0.07
C PRO A 213 -17.31 -8.08 -0.01
N ILE A 214 -16.47 -7.08 -0.34
CA ILE A 214 -15.01 -7.20 -0.28
C ILE A 214 -14.55 -7.30 1.18
N VAL A 215 -15.11 -6.48 2.07
CA VAL A 215 -14.80 -6.54 3.52
C VAL A 215 -15.09 -7.93 4.08
N ILE A 216 -16.29 -8.45 3.81
CA ILE A 216 -16.71 -9.78 4.29
C ILE A 216 -15.80 -10.87 3.71
N GLY A 217 -15.53 -10.83 2.40
CA GLY A 217 -14.63 -11.80 1.76
C GLY A 217 -13.22 -11.80 2.35
N ILE A 218 -12.65 -10.61 2.58
CA ILE A 218 -11.33 -10.43 3.18
C ILE A 218 -11.31 -10.99 4.62
N LEU A 219 -12.27 -10.61 5.46
CA LEU A 219 -12.33 -11.07 6.84
C LEU A 219 -12.57 -12.59 6.94
N LEU A 220 -13.46 -13.15 6.12
CA LEU A 220 -13.70 -14.59 6.07
C LEU A 220 -12.46 -15.34 5.59
N SER A 221 -11.75 -14.82 4.58
CA SER A 221 -10.51 -15.46 4.09
C SER A 221 -9.43 -15.50 5.18
N MET A 222 -9.26 -14.41 5.94
CA MET A 222 -8.32 -14.38 7.06
C MET A 222 -8.75 -15.28 8.22
N LEU A 223 -10.05 -15.37 8.51
CA LEU A 223 -10.56 -16.30 9.52
C LEU A 223 -10.30 -17.74 9.10
N VAL A 224 -10.59 -18.11 7.85
CA VAL A 224 -10.29 -19.45 7.33
C VAL A 224 -8.79 -19.73 7.39
N LEU A 225 -7.94 -18.80 6.96
CA LEU A 225 -6.48 -18.95 7.06
C LEU A 225 -6.03 -19.11 8.51
N SER A 226 -6.59 -18.35 9.45
CA SER A 226 -6.24 -18.48 10.87
C SER A 226 -6.59 -19.83 11.49
N LEU A 227 -7.60 -20.53 10.95
CA LEU A 227 -8.03 -21.84 11.42
C LEU A 227 -7.27 -22.98 10.71
N VAL A 228 -7.00 -22.83 9.41
CA VAL A 228 -6.35 -23.86 8.58
C VAL A 228 -4.83 -23.83 8.74
N ALA A 229 -4.26 -22.63 8.85
CA ALA A 229 -2.83 -22.39 8.99
C ALA A 229 -2.61 -21.35 10.10
N PRO A 230 -2.80 -21.69 11.38
CA PRO A 230 -2.55 -20.75 12.46
C PRO A 230 -1.07 -20.38 12.52
N VAL A 231 -0.79 -19.09 12.78
CA VAL A 231 0.58 -18.59 12.89
C VAL A 231 1.23 -19.15 14.15
N GLN A 232 2.43 -19.70 14.02
CA GLN A 232 3.22 -20.30 15.09
C GLN A 232 4.58 -19.59 15.24
N SER A 233 5.17 -19.68 16.43
CA SER A 233 6.54 -19.21 16.67
C SER A 233 7.56 -20.22 16.15
N GLN A 234 8.74 -19.75 15.74
CA GLN A 234 9.79 -20.56 15.12
C GLN A 234 10.95 -20.85 16.07
N GLY A 235 11.36 -22.12 16.17
CA GLY A 235 12.61 -22.52 16.82
C GLY A 235 12.64 -22.40 18.35
N GLY A 236 11.53 -22.07 19.01
CA GLY A 236 11.51 -21.91 20.47
C GLY A 236 11.94 -20.52 20.93
N ALA A 237 12.11 -20.34 22.24
CA ALA A 237 12.59 -19.09 22.81
C ALA A 237 14.01 -18.78 22.32
N SER A 238 14.29 -17.51 22.02
CA SER A 238 15.63 -17.09 21.59
C SER A 238 16.70 -17.35 22.66
N ASP A 239 17.90 -17.69 22.22
CA ASP A 239 19.07 -17.83 23.07
C ASP A 239 20.28 -17.21 22.36
N LEU A 240 20.71 -16.03 22.85
CA LEU A 240 21.84 -15.28 22.28
C LEU A 240 23.19 -15.99 22.40
N SER A 241 23.28 -17.05 23.21
CA SER A 241 24.48 -17.90 23.27
C SER A 241 24.56 -18.92 22.13
N THR A 242 23.46 -19.11 21.39
CA THR A 242 23.38 -20.01 20.25
C THR A 242 23.09 -19.24 18.97
N ALA A 243 23.83 -19.57 17.90
CA ALA A 243 23.60 -18.97 16.60
C ALA A 243 22.37 -19.62 15.95
N VAL A 244 21.47 -18.80 15.41
CA VAL A 244 20.32 -19.27 14.63
C VAL A 244 20.78 -19.70 13.25
N THR A 245 20.68 -20.99 12.93
CA THR A 245 21.19 -21.56 11.67
C THR A 245 20.16 -21.65 10.55
N SER A 246 18.87 -21.71 10.89
CA SER A 246 17.79 -21.86 9.91
C SER A 246 16.49 -21.26 10.44
N VAL A 247 15.86 -20.42 9.63
CA VAL A 247 14.53 -19.83 9.89
C VAL A 247 13.74 -19.81 8.59
N GLU A 248 12.41 -19.88 8.72
CA GLU A 248 11.52 -19.72 7.58
C GLU A 248 11.21 -18.23 7.40
N LEU A 249 11.77 -17.65 6.34
CA LEU A 249 11.60 -16.23 6.07
C LEU A 249 10.26 -15.94 5.38
N ASP A 250 9.61 -14.90 5.86
CA ASP A 250 8.42 -14.34 5.24
C ASP A 250 8.76 -13.58 3.96
N TRP A 251 7.92 -13.76 2.94
CA TRP A 251 8.13 -13.18 1.61
C TRP A 251 7.80 -11.69 1.55
N PHE A 252 6.98 -11.16 2.48
CA PHE A 252 6.51 -9.78 2.41
C PHE A 252 7.45 -8.81 3.11
N TYR A 253 7.86 -9.12 4.34
CA TYR A 253 8.73 -8.27 5.14
C TYR A 253 10.20 -8.70 5.09
N LEU A 254 10.47 -10.01 5.06
CA LEU A 254 11.83 -10.53 5.22
C LEU A 254 12.54 -10.80 3.89
N ALA A 255 11.96 -10.43 2.75
CA ALA A 255 12.57 -10.57 1.42
C ALA A 255 13.94 -9.86 1.27
N LEU A 256 14.21 -8.82 2.08
CA LEU A 256 15.48 -8.11 2.09
C LEU A 256 16.57 -8.84 2.92
N PHE A 257 16.18 -9.66 3.90
CA PHE A 257 17.09 -10.22 4.91
C PHE A 257 18.16 -11.16 4.34
N PRO A 258 17.89 -12.01 3.33
CA PRO A 258 18.95 -12.81 2.70
C PRO A 258 20.08 -11.95 2.13
N LEU A 259 19.78 -10.73 1.64
CA LEU A 259 20.80 -9.82 1.12
C LEU A 259 21.69 -9.25 2.24
N LEU A 260 21.20 -9.16 3.48
CA LEU A 260 22.00 -8.70 4.62
C LEU A 260 23.12 -9.68 4.97
N THR A 261 22.92 -10.97 4.70
CA THR A 261 23.90 -12.02 4.96
C THR A 261 24.80 -12.30 3.75
N GLU A 262 24.28 -12.16 2.53
CA GLU A 262 25.01 -12.53 1.31
C GLU A 262 25.80 -11.37 0.69
N TRP A 263 25.33 -10.12 0.86
CA TRP A 263 25.95 -8.95 0.22
C TRP A 263 26.65 -8.08 1.26
N PRO A 264 27.70 -7.33 0.86
CA PRO A 264 28.22 -6.25 1.70
C PRO A 264 27.10 -5.27 2.09
N LEU A 265 26.97 -4.96 3.39
CA LEU A 265 25.89 -4.11 3.92
C LEU A 265 25.76 -2.75 3.20
N GLY A 266 26.88 -2.18 2.77
CA GLY A 266 26.88 -0.94 1.98
C GLY A 266 26.18 -1.06 0.62
N ARG A 267 26.22 -2.23 -0.04
CA ARG A 267 25.46 -2.50 -1.28
C ARG A 267 23.97 -2.63 -0.99
N VAL A 268 23.60 -3.22 0.15
CA VAL A 268 22.20 -3.31 0.56
C VAL A 268 21.65 -1.92 0.85
N TRP A 269 22.40 -1.08 1.57
CA TRP A 269 22.05 0.34 1.76
C TRP A 269 21.93 1.08 0.43
N ALA A 270 22.87 0.90 -0.50
CA ALA A 270 22.80 1.52 -1.82
C ALA A 270 21.56 1.08 -2.62
N LEU A 271 21.18 -0.20 -2.54
CA LEU A 271 19.96 -0.72 -3.16
C LEU A 271 18.70 -0.10 -2.55
N VAL A 272 18.60 -0.11 -1.23
CA VAL A 272 17.43 0.38 -0.48
C VAL A 272 17.26 1.89 -0.61
N VAL A 273 18.31 2.66 -0.34
CA VAL A 273 18.28 4.12 -0.42
C VAL A 273 18.20 4.56 -1.88
N GLY A 274 18.97 3.95 -2.78
CA GLY A 274 18.93 4.25 -4.22
C GLY A 274 17.56 3.97 -4.83
N GLY A 275 16.94 2.84 -4.50
CA GLY A 275 15.58 2.50 -4.91
C GLY A 275 14.55 3.49 -4.36
N SER A 276 14.67 3.87 -3.09
CA SER A 276 13.77 4.86 -2.46
C SER A 276 13.88 6.24 -3.09
N VAL A 277 15.11 6.72 -3.31
CA VAL A 277 15.38 8.00 -3.97
C VAL A 277 14.86 7.98 -5.40
N LEU A 278 15.09 6.88 -6.13
CA LEU A 278 14.55 6.71 -7.48
C LEU A 278 13.02 6.81 -7.47
N LEU A 279 12.34 6.06 -6.60
CA LEU A 279 10.89 6.10 -6.46
C LEU A 279 10.40 7.51 -6.12
N CYS A 280 11.04 8.19 -5.17
CA CYS A 280 10.70 9.57 -4.81
C CYS A 280 10.87 10.53 -5.99
N LEU A 281 11.88 10.35 -6.85
CA LEU A 281 12.15 11.25 -7.97
C LEU A 281 11.31 10.96 -9.23
N LEU A 282 10.69 9.77 -9.35
CA LEU A 282 9.87 9.37 -10.50
C LEU A 282 8.81 10.40 -10.92
N PRO A 283 8.05 11.07 -10.03
CA PRO A 283 7.07 12.09 -10.40
C PRO A 283 7.61 13.25 -11.22
N TRP A 284 8.92 13.50 -11.17
CA TRP A 284 9.58 14.56 -11.91
C TRP A 284 10.44 14.05 -13.06
N TRP A 285 10.40 12.74 -13.35
CA TRP A 285 11.22 12.11 -14.37
C TRP A 285 10.42 11.60 -15.58
N PRO A 286 10.84 11.87 -16.84
CA PRO A 286 11.91 12.79 -17.21
C PRO A 286 11.50 14.25 -16.93
N PRO A 287 12.44 15.13 -16.54
CA PRO A 287 12.14 16.52 -16.29
C PRO A 287 11.68 17.17 -17.60
N LYS A 288 10.37 17.31 -17.75
CA LYS A 288 9.79 18.09 -18.86
C LYS A 288 10.06 19.56 -18.56
N PHE A 289 11.27 20.04 -18.89
CA PHE A 289 11.57 21.47 -19.03
C PHE A 289 10.84 22.03 -20.25
N ARG A 290 9.51 22.00 -20.25
CA ARG A 290 8.72 22.64 -21.31
C ARG A 290 8.45 24.08 -20.88
N ARG A 291 9.24 24.98 -21.46
CA ARG A 291 9.13 26.45 -21.38
C ARG A 291 8.10 27.01 -22.40
N GLY A 292 7.09 26.22 -22.76
CA GLY A 292 6.02 26.59 -23.67
C GLY A 292 4.72 26.75 -22.90
N ASP A 293 3.92 27.73 -23.29
CA ASP A 293 2.64 28.06 -22.69
C ASP A 293 1.83 26.79 -22.45
N LYS A 294 1.44 26.53 -21.19
CA LYS A 294 0.67 25.33 -20.86
C LYS A 294 -0.66 25.48 -21.57
N GLN A 295 -0.87 24.79 -22.70
CA GLN A 295 -2.17 24.79 -23.35
C GLN A 295 -3.19 24.28 -22.34
N LYS A 296 -4.01 25.22 -21.87
CA LYS A 296 -5.18 24.94 -21.07
C LYS A 296 -6.31 24.78 -22.05
N HIS A 297 -6.98 23.65 -21.97
CA HIS A 297 -8.21 23.44 -22.72
C HIS A 297 -9.39 23.88 -21.86
N LEU A 298 -10.38 24.47 -22.51
CA LEU A 298 -11.64 24.79 -21.89
C LEU A 298 -12.51 23.53 -21.84
N LEU A 299 -13.07 23.24 -20.67
CA LEU A 299 -14.05 22.18 -20.48
C LEU A 299 -15.35 22.79 -19.98
N VAL A 300 -16.43 22.51 -20.71
CA VAL A 300 -17.79 22.83 -20.32
C VAL A 300 -18.49 21.53 -19.95
N VAL A 301 -19.07 21.49 -18.74
CA VAL A 301 -19.84 20.34 -18.25
C VAL A 301 -21.30 20.75 -18.13
N HIS A 302 -22.16 20.12 -18.91
CA HIS A 302 -23.61 20.17 -18.80
C HIS A 302 -24.07 19.09 -17.82
N GLY A 303 -24.69 19.50 -16.71
CA GLY A 303 -25.24 18.60 -15.70
C GLY A 303 -26.76 18.49 -15.78
N GLU A 304 -27.32 17.61 -14.94
CA GLU A 304 -28.76 17.48 -14.75
C GLU A 304 -29.40 18.84 -14.37
N ALA A 305 -30.60 19.10 -14.90
CA ALA A 305 -31.34 20.37 -14.76
C ALA A 305 -30.77 21.60 -15.50
N GLY A 306 -29.92 21.42 -16.51
CA GLY A 306 -29.48 22.51 -17.41
C GLY A 306 -28.41 23.42 -16.80
N THR A 307 -27.73 22.96 -15.75
CA THR A 307 -26.58 23.66 -15.17
C THR A 307 -25.36 23.48 -16.08
N SER A 308 -24.65 24.57 -16.36
CA SER A 308 -23.40 24.55 -17.15
C SER A 308 -22.28 25.15 -16.33
N THR A 309 -21.18 24.40 -16.19
CA THR A 309 -19.97 24.87 -15.50
C THR A 309 -18.79 24.82 -16.45
N GLU A 310 -18.07 25.94 -16.54
CA GLU A 310 -16.93 26.12 -17.42
C GLU A 310 -15.65 26.27 -16.61
N PHE A 311 -14.60 25.52 -16.97
CA PHE A 311 -13.31 25.58 -16.28
C PHE A 311 -12.16 25.06 -17.15
N SER A 312 -10.93 25.39 -16.74
CA SER A 312 -9.73 24.97 -17.47
C SER A 312 -9.25 23.58 -17.05
N VAL A 313 -8.86 22.76 -18.03
CA VAL A 313 -8.22 21.45 -17.85
C VAL A 313 -6.71 21.60 -18.07
N ARG A 314 -5.92 21.05 -17.15
CA ARG A 314 -4.45 21.05 -17.25
C ARG A 314 -3.98 20.01 -18.27
N GLU A 315 -2.83 20.22 -18.91
CA GLU A 315 -2.24 19.24 -19.83
C GLU A 315 -2.14 17.85 -19.16
N GLY A 316 -2.75 16.85 -19.79
CA GLY A 316 -2.76 15.48 -19.28
C GLY A 316 -3.67 15.24 -18.09
N GLU A 317 -4.43 16.21 -17.59
CA GLU A 317 -5.47 15.99 -16.57
C GLU A 317 -6.68 15.29 -17.21
N THR A 318 -7.30 14.36 -16.49
CA THR A 318 -8.53 13.71 -16.98
C THR A 318 -9.72 14.61 -16.73
N ILE A 319 -10.79 14.44 -17.52
CA ILE A 319 -12.03 15.21 -17.35
C ILE A 319 -12.55 15.07 -15.90
N LEU A 320 -12.52 13.86 -15.35
CA LEU A 320 -12.94 13.62 -13.98
C LEU A 320 -12.05 14.36 -12.96
N ASP A 321 -10.73 14.32 -13.10
CA ASP A 321 -9.82 15.00 -12.17
C ASP A 321 -10.02 16.52 -12.20
N ALA A 322 -10.22 17.09 -13.39
CA ALA A 322 -10.47 18.51 -13.56
C ALA A 322 -11.80 18.92 -12.93
N GLY A 323 -12.90 18.20 -13.19
CA GLY A 323 -14.20 18.52 -12.59
C GLY A 323 -14.21 18.38 -11.06
N LEU A 324 -13.55 17.36 -10.52
CA LEU A 324 -13.45 17.19 -9.06
C LEU A 324 -12.60 18.27 -8.38
N ARG A 325 -11.61 18.81 -9.08
CA ARG A 325 -10.81 19.95 -8.61
C ARG A 325 -11.64 21.23 -8.50
N GLU A 326 -12.60 21.41 -9.40
CA GLU A 326 -13.57 22.52 -9.34
C GLU A 326 -14.76 22.23 -8.42
N GLY A 327 -14.75 21.12 -7.69
CA GLY A 327 -15.79 20.77 -6.72
C GLY A 327 -17.06 20.17 -7.33
N LEU A 328 -17.06 19.80 -8.62
CA LEU A 328 -18.23 19.17 -9.26
C LEU A 328 -18.50 17.79 -8.70
N ALA A 329 -19.78 17.49 -8.47
CA ALA A 329 -20.25 16.21 -7.94
C ALA A 329 -20.34 15.11 -9.01
N LEU A 330 -19.30 14.93 -9.83
CA LEU A 330 -19.30 13.96 -10.93
C LEU A 330 -19.46 12.50 -10.42
N PRO A 331 -20.19 11.64 -11.16
CA PRO A 331 -20.33 10.22 -10.85
C PRO A 331 -19.06 9.43 -11.17
N TYR A 332 -18.53 8.71 -10.19
CA TYR A 332 -17.42 7.76 -10.36
C TYR A 332 -17.26 6.86 -9.13
N GLU A 333 -16.64 5.70 -9.32
CA GLU A 333 -16.23 4.79 -8.23
C GLU A 333 -14.77 4.40 -8.35
N CYS A 334 -14.38 3.67 -9.40
CA CYS A 334 -13.04 3.07 -9.48
C CYS A 334 -11.91 4.07 -9.84
N ARG A 335 -12.20 5.16 -10.57
CA ARG A 335 -11.22 6.04 -11.25
C ARG A 335 -10.17 5.30 -12.12
N ASN A 336 -10.49 4.09 -12.54
CA ASN A 336 -9.56 3.14 -13.16
C ASN A 336 -10.01 2.69 -14.57
N GLY A 337 -11.13 3.20 -15.07
CA GLY A 337 -11.67 2.78 -16.37
C GLY A 337 -12.28 1.37 -16.39
N GLY A 338 -12.62 0.83 -15.22
CA GLY A 338 -13.13 -0.53 -15.07
C GLY A 338 -14.62 -0.65 -14.72
N CYS A 339 -15.18 0.29 -13.95
CA CYS A 339 -16.54 0.18 -13.41
C CYS A 339 -17.65 0.84 -14.25
N GLY A 340 -17.30 1.61 -15.28
CA GLY A 340 -18.26 2.28 -16.18
C GLY A 340 -19.05 3.46 -15.60
N LEU A 341 -19.06 3.70 -14.29
CA LEU A 341 -19.93 4.70 -13.64
C LEU A 341 -19.68 6.16 -14.09
N CYS A 342 -18.48 6.48 -14.57
CA CYS A 342 -18.13 7.84 -15.02
C CYS A 342 -18.37 8.05 -16.53
N LEU A 343 -19.33 7.34 -17.11
CA LEU A 343 -19.67 7.48 -18.52
C LEU A 343 -20.35 8.85 -18.76
N CYS A 344 -19.94 9.56 -19.80
CA CYS A 344 -20.51 10.84 -20.22
C CYS A 344 -20.70 10.87 -21.75
N SER A 345 -21.50 11.80 -22.27
CA SER A 345 -21.56 12.12 -23.70
C SER A 345 -20.55 13.23 -24.02
N VAL A 346 -19.82 13.12 -25.12
CA VAL A 346 -19.01 14.22 -25.67
C VAL A 346 -19.85 14.92 -26.74
N GLU A 347 -20.29 16.14 -26.46
CA GLU A 347 -21.10 16.94 -27.38
C GLU A 347 -20.23 17.68 -28.40
N HIS A 348 -19.07 18.19 -27.96
CA HIS A 348 -18.12 18.91 -28.80
C HIS A 348 -16.68 18.60 -28.42
N GLY A 349 -15.78 18.64 -29.40
CA GLY A 349 -14.35 18.38 -29.23
C GLY A 349 -13.99 16.89 -29.30
N SER A 350 -12.77 16.55 -28.88
CA SER A 350 -12.30 15.16 -28.88
C SER A 350 -11.45 14.84 -27.66
N VAL A 351 -11.51 13.58 -27.23
CA VAL A 351 -10.81 13.07 -26.05
C VAL A 351 -9.94 11.88 -26.41
N GLU A 352 -8.83 11.71 -25.70
CA GLU A 352 -8.01 10.52 -25.72
C GLU A 352 -8.23 9.70 -24.46
N HIS A 353 -8.61 8.43 -24.61
CA HIS A 353 -8.70 7.52 -23.47
C HIS A 353 -7.35 6.89 -23.16
N ARG A 354 -6.90 7.04 -21.91
CA ARG A 354 -5.87 6.18 -21.31
C ARG A 354 -6.32 4.73 -21.29
N PRO A 355 -5.42 3.74 -21.14
CA PRO A 355 -5.81 2.33 -21.05
C PRO A 355 -6.94 2.10 -20.03
N TYR A 356 -7.97 1.36 -20.46
CA TYR A 356 -9.20 1.11 -19.72
C TYR A 356 -9.74 -0.29 -20.08
N GLN A 357 -10.72 -0.78 -19.32
CA GLN A 357 -11.36 -2.05 -19.63
C GLN A 357 -12.38 -1.91 -20.74
N ARG A 358 -12.25 -2.71 -21.81
CA ARG A 358 -13.18 -2.66 -22.95
C ARG A 358 -14.64 -2.93 -22.55
N SER A 359 -14.89 -3.69 -21.47
CA SER A 359 -16.24 -3.89 -20.94
C SER A 359 -16.89 -2.59 -20.44
N ALA A 360 -16.10 -1.65 -19.91
CA ALA A 360 -16.59 -0.38 -19.38
C ALA A 360 -16.93 0.66 -20.45
N LEU A 361 -16.30 0.59 -21.62
CA LEU A 361 -16.62 1.43 -22.79
C LEU A 361 -16.42 0.62 -24.07
N PRO A 362 -17.44 -0.16 -24.49
CA PRO A 362 -17.43 -0.88 -25.76
C PRO A 362 -17.32 0.08 -26.95
N ASP A 363 -16.77 -0.42 -28.06
CA ASP A 363 -16.54 0.38 -29.28
C ASP A 363 -17.83 0.99 -29.84
N ALA A 364 -18.98 0.32 -29.66
CA ALA A 364 -20.29 0.84 -30.06
C ALA A 364 -20.68 2.11 -29.29
N LEU A 365 -20.47 2.16 -27.97
CA LEU A 365 -20.75 3.37 -27.17
C LEU A 365 -19.75 4.48 -27.50
N LYS A 366 -18.48 4.13 -27.69
CA LYS A 366 -17.44 5.08 -28.10
C LYS A 366 -17.75 5.72 -29.45
N ALA A 367 -18.26 4.94 -30.41
CA ALA A 367 -18.72 5.44 -31.71
C ALA A 367 -19.94 6.37 -31.60
N GLN A 368 -20.74 6.25 -30.55
CA GLN A 368 -21.85 7.16 -30.21
C GLN A 368 -21.38 8.42 -29.46
N GLY A 369 -20.08 8.69 -29.39
CA GLY A 369 -19.53 9.85 -28.69
C GLY A 369 -19.48 9.70 -27.16
N LYS A 370 -19.64 8.50 -26.61
CA LYS A 370 -19.51 8.28 -25.16
C LYS A 370 -18.04 8.21 -24.73
N ALA A 371 -17.75 8.68 -23.51
CA ALA A 371 -16.42 8.67 -22.93
C ALA A 371 -16.43 8.32 -21.43
N LEU A 372 -15.35 7.70 -20.94
CA LEU A 372 -15.11 7.52 -19.51
C LEU A 372 -14.34 8.72 -18.96
N MET A 373 -14.99 9.59 -18.18
CA MET A 373 -14.36 10.80 -17.64
C MET A 373 -13.07 10.50 -16.86
N CYS A 374 -12.98 9.34 -16.19
CA CYS A 374 -11.79 8.98 -15.41
C CYS A 374 -10.56 8.60 -16.24
N CYS A 375 -10.74 8.28 -17.53
CA CYS A 375 -9.67 7.89 -18.45
C CYS A 375 -9.53 8.86 -19.62
N ALA A 376 -10.51 9.73 -19.86
CA ALA A 376 -10.54 10.69 -20.96
C ALA A 376 -9.70 11.93 -20.65
N VAL A 377 -8.73 12.22 -21.52
CA VAL A 377 -7.91 13.44 -21.53
C VAL A 377 -8.33 14.28 -22.76
N PRO A 378 -8.73 15.55 -22.60
CA PRO A 378 -9.07 16.42 -23.72
C PRO A 378 -7.88 16.64 -24.68
N LYS A 379 -8.12 16.65 -25.99
CA LYS A 379 -7.13 17.04 -27.02
C LYS A 379 -7.24 18.52 -27.45
N GLY A 380 -8.25 19.20 -26.93
CA GLY A 380 -8.69 20.54 -27.29
C GLY A 380 -9.80 20.95 -26.34
N ASP A 381 -10.50 22.05 -26.64
CA ASP A 381 -11.69 22.44 -25.90
C ASP A 381 -12.80 21.41 -26.11
N VAL A 382 -13.46 21.02 -25.01
CA VAL A 382 -14.42 19.91 -24.99
C VAL A 382 -15.68 20.32 -24.24
N VAL A 383 -16.83 19.90 -24.75
CA VAL A 383 -18.13 20.01 -24.06
C VAL A 383 -18.63 18.61 -23.80
N ILE A 384 -19.00 18.33 -22.55
CA ILE A 384 -19.59 17.05 -22.16
C ILE A 384 -20.92 17.22 -21.45
N GLU A 385 -21.75 16.18 -21.56
CA GLU A 385 -22.99 16.01 -20.82
C GLU A 385 -22.83 14.81 -19.88
N VAL A 386 -23.16 15.01 -18.60
CA VAL A 386 -22.97 14.04 -17.50
C VAL A 386 -24.29 13.55 -16.96
#